data_AF-S9W7E0-F1
#
_entry.id   AF-S9W7E0-F1
#
_cell.length_a   1.000
_cell.length_b   1.000
_cell.length_c   1.000
_cell.angle_alpha   90.00
_cell.angle_beta   90.00
_cell.angle_gamma   90.00
#
_symmetry.space_group_name_H-M   'P 1'
#
loop_
_entity.id
_entity.type
_entity.pdbx_description
1 polymer ?
#
loop_
_entity_poly.entity_id
_entity_poly.type
_entity_poly.pdbx_seq_one_letter_code
_entity_poly.pdbx_strand_id
1 'polypeptide(L)'
;MVHHFAHNGHTAFPSLCVSLRSRFCLFELRKNTPKKMAKSKNHTNHNQSRKNHRNGIKRPLPLCMNNSKRGSWLPLLVNTRRVRKNNQKQALKARRERIAAFAAKSK
;
A
#
# COMPACT_ATOMS: atom_id res chain seq x y z
N MET A 1 3.05 -7.52 22.82
CA MET A 1 1.60 -7.71 23.02
C MET A 1 0.95 -7.82 21.65
N VAL A 2 0.94 -9.02 21.08
CA VAL A 2 0.23 -9.35 19.84
C VAL A 2 -0.94 -10.22 20.26
N HIS A 3 -2.15 -9.68 20.19
CA HIS A 3 -3.36 -10.43 20.49
C HIS A 3 -3.67 -11.39 19.33
N HIS A 4 -3.48 -12.68 19.59
CA HIS A 4 -4.15 -13.75 18.88
C HIS A 4 -5.65 -13.67 19.18
N PHE A 5 -6.49 -13.69 18.14
CA PHE A 5 -7.91 -14.02 18.28
C PHE A 5 -8.18 -15.28 17.45
N ALA A 6 -8.25 -16.41 18.15
CA ALA A 6 -8.85 -17.65 17.69
C ALA A 6 -10.31 -17.65 18.15
N HIS A 7 -11.25 -17.91 17.25
CA HIS A 7 -12.61 -18.31 17.62
C HIS A 7 -12.83 -19.75 17.21
N ASN A 8 -12.95 -20.59 18.23
CA ASN A 8 -13.36 -21.99 18.16
C ASN A 8 -14.88 -22.10 18.32
N GLY A 9 -15.50 -22.99 17.52
CA GLY A 9 -16.39 -24.05 18.01
C GLY A 9 -17.86 -23.72 18.30
N HIS A 10 -18.76 -24.22 17.46
CA HIS A 10 -20.13 -24.64 17.83
C HIS A 10 -20.48 -25.88 16.98
N THR A 11 -20.24 -27.09 17.49
CA THR A 11 -21.18 -28.03 18.17
C THR A 11 -22.05 -28.86 17.23
N ALA A 12 -21.93 -30.18 17.39
CA ALA A 12 -22.55 -31.27 16.66
C ALA A 12 -23.99 -31.62 17.14
N PHE A 13 -24.79 -32.15 16.19
CA PHE A 13 -25.96 -33.09 16.22
C PHE A 13 -26.87 -33.28 17.46
N PRO A 14 -28.18 -33.54 17.27
CA PRO A 14 -28.73 -34.92 17.18
C PRO A 14 -29.89 -35.09 16.15
N SER A 15 -29.92 -36.14 15.32
CA SER A 15 -30.56 -37.48 15.47
C SER A 15 -32.09 -37.57 15.27
N LEU A 16 -32.47 -38.41 14.28
CA LEU A 16 -33.65 -39.32 14.21
C LEU A 16 -35.05 -38.82 13.77
N CYS A 17 -35.39 -39.24 12.54
CA CYS A 17 -36.55 -40.06 12.13
C CYS A 17 -38.00 -39.62 12.45
N VAL A 18 -38.78 -39.30 11.40
CA VAL A 18 -40.23 -39.61 11.36
C VAL A 18 -40.67 -40.01 9.93
N SER A 19 -41.02 -41.29 9.81
CA SER A 19 -42.11 -41.95 9.05
C SER A 19 -42.48 -41.52 7.61
N LEU A 20 -42.40 -42.54 6.73
CA LEU A 20 -43.22 -42.85 5.55
C LEU A 20 -44.53 -42.04 5.35
N ARG A 21 -44.70 -41.50 4.14
CA ARG A 21 -45.97 -41.66 3.41
C ARG A 21 -45.80 -41.52 1.89
N SER A 22 -46.16 -42.60 1.22
CA SER A 22 -46.34 -42.76 -0.22
C SER A 22 -47.37 -41.78 -0.78
N ARG A 23 -47.11 -41.20 -1.96
CA ARG A 23 -47.96 -41.26 -3.16
C ARG A 23 -47.48 -40.24 -4.19
N PHE A 24 -47.06 -40.76 -5.34
CA PHE A 24 -47.47 -40.33 -6.68
C PHE A 24 -47.94 -38.86 -6.81
N CYS A 25 -47.13 -38.01 -7.43
CA CYS A 25 -47.54 -37.20 -8.59
C CYS A 25 -46.40 -36.26 -9.02
N LEU A 26 -46.20 -36.24 -10.33
CA LEU A 26 -45.38 -35.31 -11.11
C LEU A 26 -43.86 -35.39 -10.90
N PHE A 27 -43.26 -36.19 -11.78
CA PHE A 27 -42.00 -35.90 -12.46
C PHE A 27 -42.02 -34.45 -12.98
N GLU A 28 -41.79 -33.49 -12.08
CA GLU A 28 -41.40 -32.14 -12.45
C GLU A 28 -40.01 -32.27 -13.05
N LEU A 29 -39.92 -32.30 -14.39
CA LEU A 29 -38.71 -31.92 -15.10
C LEU A 29 -38.37 -30.51 -14.62
N ARG A 30 -37.57 -30.43 -13.55
CA ARG A 30 -36.87 -29.22 -13.15
C ARG A 30 -36.04 -28.83 -14.36
N LYS A 31 -36.61 -27.93 -15.16
CA LYS A 31 -35.94 -27.40 -16.35
C LYS A 31 -34.67 -26.75 -15.83
N ASN A 32 -33.56 -27.46 -15.96
CA ASN A 32 -32.22 -26.91 -15.82
C ASN A 32 -31.98 -26.04 -17.06
N THR A 33 -32.75 -24.96 -17.19
CA THR A 33 -32.34 -23.86 -18.04
C THR A 33 -31.10 -23.30 -17.35
N PRO A 34 -29.95 -23.19 -18.02
CA PRO A 34 -28.91 -22.32 -17.51
C PRO A 34 -29.58 -20.95 -17.44
N LYS A 35 -29.96 -20.51 -16.22
CA LYS A 35 -30.39 -19.12 -15.98
C LYS A 35 -29.33 -18.30 -16.70
N LYS A 36 -29.69 -17.66 -17.82
CA LYS A 36 -28.82 -16.75 -18.57
C LYS A 36 -28.20 -15.89 -17.48
N MET A 37 -26.90 -16.07 -17.24
CA MET A 37 -26.14 -15.26 -16.28
C MET A 37 -26.50 -13.82 -16.62
N ALA A 38 -27.35 -13.22 -15.79
CA ALA A 38 -27.91 -11.92 -16.09
C ALA A 38 -26.73 -10.97 -16.26
N LYS A 39 -26.70 -10.24 -17.38
CA LYS A 39 -25.55 -9.40 -17.72
C LYS A 39 -25.31 -8.42 -16.58
N SER A 40 -24.12 -8.49 -15.96
CA SER A 40 -23.69 -7.52 -14.96
C SER A 40 -23.17 -6.25 -15.66
N LYS A 41 -23.10 -5.14 -14.90
CA LYS A 41 -22.52 -3.89 -15.40
C LYS A 41 -21.02 -4.08 -15.60
N ASN A 42 -20.58 -4.07 -16.86
CA ASN A 42 -19.17 -4.01 -17.22
C ASN A 42 -18.68 -2.58 -16.95
N HIS A 43 -17.95 -2.35 -15.86
CA HIS A 43 -17.30 -1.09 -15.52
C HIS A 43 -18.21 0.11 -15.15
N THR A 44 -17.84 0.78 -14.05
CA THR A 44 -18.45 2.04 -13.59
C THR A 44 -17.44 2.90 -12.82
N ASN A 45 -17.46 4.21 -13.09
CA ASN A 45 -16.66 5.21 -12.40
C ASN A 45 -17.46 6.00 -11.33
N HIS A 46 -18.74 5.66 -11.11
CA HIS A 46 -19.71 6.50 -10.41
C HIS A 46 -19.32 6.92 -8.98
N ASN A 47 -18.56 6.09 -8.26
CA ASN A 47 -18.15 6.38 -6.88
C ASN A 47 -16.63 6.58 -6.72
N GLN A 48 -15.84 6.52 -7.80
CA GLN A 48 -14.38 6.60 -7.65
C GLN A 48 -13.94 8.02 -7.31
N SER A 49 -14.49 9.03 -7.96
CA SER A 49 -14.19 10.42 -7.63
C SER A 49 -14.55 10.72 -6.16
N ARG A 50 -15.73 10.30 -5.69
CA ARG A 50 -16.13 10.46 -4.30
C ARG A 50 -15.15 9.76 -3.34
N LYS A 51 -14.72 8.53 -3.64
CA LYS A 51 -13.71 7.80 -2.84
C LYS A 51 -12.36 8.52 -2.81
N ASN A 52 -11.87 8.99 -3.96
CA ASN A 52 -10.60 9.72 -4.05
C ASN A 52 -10.60 11.00 -3.19
N HIS A 53 -11.75 11.65 -3.06
CA HIS A 53 -11.88 12.88 -2.27
C HIS A 53 -12.21 12.66 -0.79
N ARG A 54 -12.51 11.43 -0.31
CA ARG A 54 -12.76 11.16 1.12
C ARG A 54 -11.60 11.62 2.02
N ASN A 55 -10.36 11.44 1.55
CA ASN A 55 -9.14 11.84 2.26
C ASN A 55 -8.40 12.98 1.53
N GLY A 56 -9.02 13.52 0.48
CA GLY A 56 -8.45 14.48 -0.46
C GLY A 56 -7.40 13.86 -1.39
N ILE A 57 -7.35 14.37 -2.63
CA ILE A 57 -6.23 14.07 -3.55
C ILE A 57 -5.00 14.80 -3.04
N LYS A 58 -3.97 14.05 -2.64
CA LYS A 58 -2.73 14.63 -2.13
C LYS A 58 -1.99 15.37 -3.24
N ARG A 59 -1.54 16.58 -2.94
CA ARG A 59 -0.71 17.39 -3.83
C ARG A 59 0.67 16.72 -4.01
N PRO A 60 1.35 16.95 -5.14
CA PRO A 60 2.70 16.44 -5.33
C PRO A 60 3.66 16.99 -4.28
N LEU A 61 4.69 16.21 -3.97
CA LEU A 61 5.74 16.60 -3.04
C LEU A 61 6.59 17.74 -3.62
N PRO A 62 7.16 18.62 -2.77
CA PRO A 62 8.05 19.67 -3.23
C PRO A 62 9.33 19.09 -3.82
N LEU A 63 9.88 19.79 -4.83
CA LEU A 63 11.04 19.35 -5.61
C LEU A 63 12.31 19.18 -4.78
N CYS A 64 12.41 19.80 -3.60
CA CYS A 64 13.58 19.70 -2.73
C CYS A 64 13.65 18.40 -1.94
N MET A 65 12.54 17.69 -1.74
CA MET A 65 12.47 16.52 -0.85
C MET A 65 13.08 15.27 -1.52
N ASN A 66 12.47 14.85 -2.64
CA ASN A 66 12.84 13.60 -3.33
C ASN A 66 13.65 13.90 -4.60
N ASN A 67 14.79 14.59 -4.44
CA ASN A 67 15.58 15.14 -5.56
C ASN A 67 16.75 14.26 -6.02
N SER A 68 16.64 12.93 -5.85
CA SER A 68 17.66 11.98 -6.29
C SER A 68 17.98 12.16 -7.78
N LYS A 69 19.28 12.16 -8.12
CA LYS A 69 19.77 12.27 -9.50
C LYS A 69 20.12 10.92 -10.14
N ARG A 70 19.70 9.81 -9.52
CA ARG A 70 19.89 8.47 -10.09
C ARG A 70 19.16 8.38 -11.44
N GLY A 71 19.84 7.85 -12.46
CA GLY A 71 19.31 7.78 -13.83
C GLY A 71 19.59 9.05 -14.67
N SER A 72 20.25 10.06 -14.12
CA SER A 72 20.75 11.21 -14.89
C SER A 72 22.02 10.85 -15.68
N TRP A 73 22.46 11.76 -16.55
CA TRP A 73 23.63 11.60 -17.41
C TRP A 73 24.90 11.31 -16.59
N LEU A 74 25.55 10.18 -16.88
CA LEU A 74 26.63 9.62 -16.05
C LEU A 74 27.85 10.54 -15.89
N PRO A 75 28.38 11.22 -16.93
CA PRO A 75 29.51 12.13 -16.79
C PRO A 75 29.25 13.27 -15.80
N LEU A 76 28.03 13.84 -15.80
CA LEU A 76 27.62 14.84 -14.82
C LEU A 76 27.57 14.25 -13.40
N LEU A 77 27.07 13.02 -13.22
CA LEU A 77 27.02 12.37 -11.92
C LEU A 77 28.41 12.10 -11.34
N VAL A 78 29.38 11.71 -12.18
CA VAL A 78 30.76 11.51 -11.76
C VAL A 78 31.40 12.84 -11.35
N ASN A 79 31.21 13.89 -12.15
CA ASN A 79 31.74 15.21 -11.84
C ASN A 79 31.16 15.78 -10.54
N THR A 80 29.83 15.81 -10.42
CA THR A 80 29.14 16.30 -9.22
C THR A 80 29.53 15.53 -7.95
N ARG A 81 29.79 14.21 -8.06
CA ARG A 81 30.29 13.41 -6.94
C ARG A 81 31.69 13.86 -6.49
N ARG A 82 32.60 14.13 -7.42
CA ARG A 82 33.97 14.62 -7.11
C ARG A 82 33.92 15.98 -6.43
N VAL A 83 33.12 16.91 -6.96
CA VAL A 83 32.92 18.24 -6.37
C VAL A 83 32.36 18.16 -4.94
N ARG A 84 31.28 17.38 -4.73
CA ARG A 84 30.67 17.24 -3.39
C ARG A 84 31.64 16.66 -2.35
N LYS A 85 32.47 15.68 -2.74
CA LYS A 85 33.52 15.13 -1.86
C LYS A 85 34.53 16.21 -1.43
N ASN A 86 34.95 17.08 -2.35
CA ASN A 86 35.87 18.17 -2.04
C ASN A 86 35.20 19.23 -1.15
N ASN A 87 33.96 19.62 -1.43
CA ASN A 87 33.20 20.56 -0.62
C ASN A 87 33.02 20.05 0.82
N GLN A 88 32.79 18.75 1.00
CA GLN A 88 32.72 18.13 2.32
C GLN A 88 34.05 18.24 3.08
N LYS A 89 35.19 17.97 2.42
CA LYS A 89 36.51 18.14 3.04
C LYS A 89 36.77 19.59 3.46
N GLN A 90 36.42 20.55 2.59
CA GLN A 90 36.56 21.98 2.89
C GLN A 90 35.66 22.40 4.07
N ALA A 91 34.40 21.95 4.12
CA ALA A 91 33.50 22.24 5.23
C ALA A 91 34.02 21.69 6.56
N LEU A 92 34.58 20.48 6.56
CA LEU A 92 35.21 19.89 7.75
C LEU A 92 36.46 20.65 8.19
N LYS A 93 37.31 21.07 7.23
CA LYS A 93 38.49 21.91 7.50
C LYS A 93 38.07 23.25 8.10
N ALA A 94 37.13 23.96 7.48
CA ALA A 94 36.61 25.23 7.98
C ALA A 94 36.01 25.09 9.39
N ARG A 95 35.32 23.99 9.68
CA ARG A 95 34.81 23.71 11.04
C ARG A 95 35.95 23.55 12.05
N ARG A 96 37.01 22.82 11.71
CA ARG A 96 38.19 22.65 12.59
C ARG A 96 38.88 23.98 12.87
N GLU A 97 39.08 24.80 11.83
CA GLU A 97 39.68 26.13 11.94
C GLU A 97 38.83 27.05 12.82
N ARG A 98 37.50 27.04 12.65
CA ARG A 98 36.58 27.80 13.52
C ARG A 98 36.69 27.40 14.99
N ILE A 99 36.80 26.10 15.29
CA ILE A 99 36.95 25.61 16.67
C ILE A 99 38.30 26.05 17.25
N ALA A 100 39.39 25.91 16.49
CA ALA A 100 40.72 26.34 16.93
C ALA A 100 40.80 27.85 17.17
N ALA A 101 40.22 28.65 16.26
CA ALA A 101 40.15 30.10 16.41
C ALA A 101 39.34 30.51 17.64
N PHE A 102 38.23 29.83 17.92
CA PHE A 102 37.44 30.06 19.13
C PHE A 102 38.24 29.74 20.39
N ALA A 103 38.91 28.58 20.43
CA ALA A 103 39.72 28.17 21.58
C ALA A 103 40.94 29.08 21.82
N ALA A 104 41.53 29.61 20.76
CA ALA A 104 42.62 30.59 20.86
C ALA A 104 42.13 31.95 21.39
N LYS A 105 40.89 32.35 21.07
CA LYS A 105 40.27 33.59 21.54
C LYS A 105 39.79 33.51 22.99
N SER A 106 39.46 32.32 23.49
CA SER A 106 38.96 32.12 24.86
C SER A 106 40.07 31.99 25.92
N LYS A 107 41.33 31.88 25.50
CA LYS A 107 42.50 31.95 26.38
C LYS A 107 42.98 33.39 26.46
#